data_AF-A0ABD4ENW7-F1
#
_entry.id   AF-A0ABD4ENW7-F1
#
_cell.length_a   1.000
_cell.length_b   1.000
_cell.length_c   1.000
_cell.angle_alpha   90.00
_cell.angle_beta   90.00
_cell.angle_gamma   90.00
#
_symmetry.space_group_name_H-M   'P 1'
#
loop_
_entity.id
_entity.type
_entity.pdbx_description
1 polymer ?
#
loop_
_entity_poly.entity_id
_entity_poly.type
_entity_poly.pdbx_seq_one_letter_code
_entity_poly.pdbx_strand_id
1 'polypeptide(L)'
;MRHSGHILFNSWFSLDENSPSDQRFRLFNSMQIPLAPPIFVRQLPYESMFDLLFGRLQICVGIKLIPFLAECKNAGLKVRIGSNKETTQLRQAGIHPILHDKKAIFIANQDNEIALMDGIFFRSLFDGQKPLSVMKNVLSLNPKS
;
A
#
# COMPACT_ATOMS: atom_id res chain seq x y z
N MET A 1 4.59 -14.51 24.09
CA MET A 1 4.30 -13.99 22.73
C MET A 1 2.79 -13.84 22.55
N ARG A 2 2.25 -12.61 22.58
CA ARG A 2 0.83 -12.36 22.26
C ARG A 2 0.70 -12.09 20.76
N HIS A 3 0.59 -13.14 19.94
CA HIS A 3 0.30 -13.04 18.50
C HIS A 3 -1.19 -12.85 18.18
N SER A 4 -2.05 -12.82 19.21
CA SER A 4 -3.51 -12.80 19.08
C SER A 4 -4.05 -11.59 18.30
N GLY A 5 -3.50 -10.39 18.51
CA GLY A 5 -4.00 -9.16 17.87
C GLY A 5 -3.85 -9.16 16.35
N HIS A 6 -2.66 -9.45 15.83
CA HIS A 6 -2.41 -9.55 14.39
C HIS A 6 -3.22 -10.68 13.73
N ILE A 7 -3.38 -11.82 14.40
CA ILE A 7 -4.22 -12.92 13.89
C ILE A 7 -5.68 -12.46 13.81
N LEU A 8 -6.18 -11.81 14.86
CA LEU A 8 -7.55 -11.28 14.89
C LEU A 8 -7.76 -10.21 13.81
N PHE A 9 -6.81 -9.28 13.65
CA PHE A 9 -6.86 -8.28 12.59
C PHE A 9 -6.88 -8.94 11.22
N ASN A 10 -5.99 -9.90 10.95
CA ASN A 10 -5.97 -10.56 9.65
C ASN A 10 -7.24 -11.35 9.40
N SER A 11 -7.79 -12.01 10.42
CA SER A 11 -9.06 -12.72 10.30
C SER A 11 -10.21 -11.76 10.00
N TRP A 12 -10.34 -10.67 10.76
CA TRP A 12 -11.36 -9.64 10.56
C TRP A 12 -11.23 -8.97 9.19
N PHE A 13 -10.02 -8.55 8.83
CA PHE A 13 -9.74 -7.92 7.54
C PHE A 13 -9.99 -8.89 6.37
N SER A 14 -9.97 -10.20 6.65
CA SER A 14 -10.23 -11.24 5.66
C SER A 14 -11.70 -11.66 5.55
N LEU A 15 -12.61 -11.05 6.30
CA LEU A 15 -14.03 -11.42 6.29
C LEU A 15 -14.74 -11.08 4.97
N ASP A 16 -14.34 -9.98 4.32
CA ASP A 16 -14.81 -9.61 2.98
C ASP A 16 -13.93 -10.25 1.91
N GLU A 17 -14.52 -10.58 0.74
CA GLU A 17 -13.85 -11.17 -0.43
C GLU A 17 -12.40 -10.67 -0.56
N ASN A 18 -11.46 -11.53 -0.21
CA ASN A 18 -10.05 -11.14 -0.19
C ASN A 18 -9.54 -11.09 -1.62
N SER A 19 -9.16 -9.89 -2.06
CA SER A 19 -8.14 -9.84 -3.09
C SER A 19 -6.83 -10.28 -2.44
N PRO A 20 -6.10 -11.27 -2.98
CA PRO A 20 -4.76 -11.63 -2.47
C PRO A 20 -3.77 -10.45 -2.53
N SER A 21 -4.17 -9.36 -3.18
CA SER A 21 -3.41 -8.14 -3.37
C SER A 21 -3.81 -7.00 -2.44
N ASP A 22 -4.74 -7.26 -1.51
CA ASP A 22 -5.01 -6.35 -0.41
C ASP A 22 -3.74 -6.11 0.41
N GLN A 23 -3.50 -4.86 0.75
CA GLN A 23 -2.24 -4.43 1.34
C GLN A 23 -2.39 -4.34 2.85
N ARG A 24 -1.52 -5.03 3.60
CA ARG A 24 -1.56 -5.10 5.06
C ARG A 24 -0.18 -4.88 5.63
N PHE A 25 -0.07 -3.97 6.58
CA PHE A 25 1.20 -3.64 7.20
C PHE A 25 1.02 -3.48 8.71
N ARG A 26 2.05 -3.87 9.45
CA ARG A 26 2.20 -3.50 10.86
C ARG A 26 3.06 -2.25 10.91
N LEU A 27 2.80 -1.36 11.86
CA LEU A 27 3.65 -0.18 12.05
C LEU A 27 5.12 -0.58 12.26
N PHE A 28 5.37 -1.72 12.91
CA PHE A 28 6.70 -2.30 13.06
C PHE A 28 7.43 -2.55 11.73
N ASN A 29 6.71 -2.84 10.63
CA ASN A 29 7.33 -3.02 9.31
C ASN A 29 8.08 -1.77 8.83
N SER A 30 7.79 -0.58 9.38
CA SER A 30 8.56 0.64 9.09
C SER A 30 10.06 0.52 9.39
N MET A 31 10.44 -0.39 10.30
CA MET A 31 11.84 -0.65 10.64
C MET A 31 12.60 -1.40 9.52
N GLN A 32 11.88 -1.99 8.57
CA GLN A 32 12.44 -2.81 7.48
C GLN A 32 12.20 -2.21 6.10
N ILE A 33 11.32 -1.21 5.98
CA ILE A 33 10.94 -0.60 4.70
C ILE A 33 11.73 0.71 4.56
N PRO A 34 12.66 0.84 3.60
CA PRO A 34 13.49 2.03 3.46
C PRO A 34 12.71 3.33 3.23
N LEU A 35 11.53 3.22 2.62
CA LEU A 35 10.64 4.34 2.33
C LEU A 35 9.75 4.74 3.52
N ALA A 36 9.80 4.01 4.63
CA ALA A 36 8.96 4.26 5.79
C ALA A 36 9.78 4.97 6.89
N PRO A 37 9.31 6.11 7.44
CA PRO A 37 9.93 6.68 8.63
C PRO A 37 9.92 5.67 9.80
N PRO A 38 11.06 5.45 10.46
CA PRO A 38 11.17 4.48 11.55
C PRO A 38 10.26 4.90 12.72
N ILE A 39 9.93 3.96 13.60
CA ILE A 39 8.99 4.25 14.69
C ILE A 39 9.49 5.35 15.65
N PHE A 40 10.81 5.57 15.72
CA PHE A 40 11.45 6.52 16.63
C PHE A 40 11.18 7.98 16.26
N VAL A 41 10.84 8.26 14.99
CA VAL A 41 10.51 9.63 14.56
C VAL A 41 9.04 9.97 14.77
N ARG A 42 8.25 9.02 15.31
CA ARG A 42 6.83 9.23 15.60
C ARG A 42 6.66 9.98 16.92
N GLN A 43 5.62 10.79 17.00
CA GLN A 43 5.17 11.41 18.25
C GLN A 43 4.39 10.38 19.10
N LEU A 44 5.08 9.35 19.58
CA LEU A 44 4.53 8.33 20.46
C LEU A 44 5.15 8.47 21.86
N PRO A 45 4.37 8.23 22.94
CA PRO A 45 4.95 8.07 24.27
C PRO A 45 5.99 6.95 24.28
N TYR A 46 7.08 7.14 25.03
CA TYR A 46 8.19 6.16 25.10
C TYR A 46 7.72 4.75 25.45
N GLU A 47 6.79 4.63 26.41
CA GLU A 47 6.22 3.35 26.82
C GLU A 47 5.54 2.63 25.64
N SER A 48 4.66 3.34 24.92
CA SER A 48 3.98 2.80 23.74
C SER A 48 4.94 2.44 22.61
N MET A 49 6.02 3.22 22.45
CA MET A 49 7.07 2.94 21.47
C MET A 49 7.79 1.61 21.77
N PHE A 50 8.21 1.40 23.01
CA PHE A 50 8.81 0.13 23.43
C PHE A 50 7.81 -1.03 23.36
N ASP A 51 6.54 -0.79 23.69
CA ASP A 51 5.50 -1.79 23.51
C ASP A 51 5.36 -2.22 22.05
N LEU A 52 5.47 -1.31 21.10
CA LEU A 52 5.49 -1.62 19.67
C LEU A 52 6.74 -2.40 19.26
N LEU A 53 7.92 -2.01 19.74
CA LEU A 53 9.20 -2.68 19.42
C LEU A 53 9.24 -4.12 19.91
N PHE A 54 8.80 -4.33 21.16
CA PHE A 54 8.80 -5.65 21.78
C PHE A 54 7.54 -6.46 21.44
N GLY A 55 6.65 -5.94 20.58
CA GLY A 55 5.44 -6.61 20.14
C GLY A 55 4.40 -6.84 21.24
N ARG A 56 4.46 -6.04 22.31
CA ARG A 56 3.44 -5.98 23.38
C ARG A 56 2.19 -5.22 22.91
N LEU A 57 2.39 -4.24 22.04
CA LEU A 57 1.36 -3.52 21.29
C LEU A 57 1.55 -3.78 19.78
N GLN A 58 0.46 -3.88 19.04
CA GLN A 58 0.49 -4.05 17.58
C GLN A 58 -0.47 -3.05 16.93
N ILE A 59 0.06 -2.22 16.04
CA ILE A 59 -0.74 -1.36 15.17
C ILE A 59 -0.71 -1.98 13.79
N CYS A 60 -1.87 -2.47 13.33
CA CYS A 60 -2.05 -3.05 12.01
C CYS A 60 -2.93 -2.12 11.17
N VAL A 61 -2.54 -1.91 9.92
CA VAL A 61 -3.34 -1.13 8.96
C VAL A 61 -3.44 -1.92 7.67
N GLY A 62 -4.62 -1.86 7.06
CA GLY A 62 -4.87 -2.52 5.79
C GLY A 62 -5.63 -1.61 4.85
N ILE A 63 -5.36 -1.77 3.55
CA ILE A 63 -6.07 -1.09 2.47
C ILE A 63 -6.64 -2.17 1.56
N LYS A 64 -7.97 -2.17 1.44
CA LYS A 64 -8.69 -3.03 0.51
C LYS A 64 -8.48 -2.49 -0.91
N LEU A 65 -7.98 -3.35 -1.79
CA LEU A 65 -7.59 -2.94 -3.14
C LEU A 65 -8.81 -2.52 -3.97
N ILE A 66 -9.87 -3.34 -3.98
CA ILE A 66 -11.04 -3.08 -4.83
C ILE A 66 -11.75 -1.76 -4.48
N PRO A 67 -12.06 -1.47 -3.20
CA PRO A 67 -12.61 -0.17 -2.81
C PRO A 67 -11.68 1.00 -3.16
N PHE A 68 -10.36 0.84 -2.99
CA PHE A 68 -9.40 1.87 -3.37
C PHE A 68 -9.39 2.14 -4.88
N LEU A 69 -9.45 1.10 -5.72
CA LEU A 69 -9.56 1.26 -7.17
C LEU A 69 -10.88 1.93 -7.57
N ALA A 70 -11.97 1.62 -6.88
CA ALA A 70 -13.25 2.30 -7.07
C ALA A 70 -13.16 3.79 -6.70
N GLU A 71 -12.49 4.12 -5.59
CA GLU A 71 -12.24 5.51 -5.18
C GLU A 71 -11.41 6.26 -6.22
N CYS A 72 -10.40 5.62 -6.80
CA CYS A 72 -9.60 6.18 -7.89
C CYS A 72 -10.48 6.50 -9.12
N LYS A 73 -11.35 5.57 -9.53
CA LYS A 73 -12.29 5.78 -10.65
C LYS A 73 -13.26 6.93 -10.37
N ASN A 74 -13.84 6.96 -9.17
CA ASN A 74 -14.77 8.02 -8.74
C ASN A 74 -14.09 9.40 -8.72
N ALA A 75 -12.77 9.44 -8.50
CA ALA A 75 -11.96 10.64 -8.54
C ALA A 75 -11.52 11.06 -9.96
N GLY A 76 -12.01 10.38 -11.00
CA GLY A 76 -11.71 10.69 -12.41
C GLY A 76 -10.43 10.04 -12.96
N LEU A 77 -9.79 9.13 -12.21
CA LEU A 77 -8.63 8.39 -12.69
C LEU A 77 -9.07 7.19 -13.52
N LYS A 78 -8.33 6.91 -14.60
CA LYS A 78 -8.51 5.67 -15.38
C LYS A 78 -7.77 4.54 -14.66
N VAL A 79 -8.47 3.44 -14.42
CA VAL A 79 -7.88 2.22 -13.84
C VAL A 79 -8.05 1.09 -14.84
N ARG A 80 -6.94 0.45 -15.23
CA ARG A 80 -6.95 -0.70 -16.14
C ARG A 80 -6.10 -1.85 -15.61
N ILE A 81 -6.44 -3.06 -16.06
CA ILE A 81 -5.59 -4.23 -15.85
C ILE A 81 -4.65 -4.36 -17.05
N GLY A 82 -3.36 -4.57 -16.76
CA GLY A 82 -2.33 -4.77 -17.76
C GLY A 82 -2.43 -6.14 -18.45
N SER A 83 -1.69 -6.27 -19.55
CA SER A 83 -1.46 -7.54 -20.22
C SER A 83 -0.41 -8.38 -19.50
N ASN A 84 -0.34 -9.67 -19.86
CA ASN A 84 0.74 -10.56 -19.38
C ASN A 84 2.12 -10.04 -19.81
N LYS A 85 2.22 -9.46 -21.02
CA LYS A 85 3.47 -8.92 -21.56
C LYS A 85 3.95 -7.73 -20.73
N GLU A 86 3.07 -6.76 -20.46
CA GLU A 86 3.40 -5.59 -19.62
C GLU A 86 3.79 -6.01 -18.20
N THR A 87 3.06 -6.96 -17.62
CA THR A 87 3.36 -7.46 -16.27
C THR A 87 4.74 -8.13 -16.20
N THR A 88 5.08 -8.96 -17.20
CA THR A 88 6.39 -9.60 -17.30
C THR A 88 7.52 -8.58 -17.50
N GLN A 89 7.30 -7.57 -18.34
CA GLN A 89 8.27 -6.51 -18.58
C GLN A 89 8.59 -5.73 -17.29
N LEU A 90 7.58 -5.37 -16.50
CA LEU A 90 7.78 -4.71 -15.21
C LEU A 90 8.64 -5.58 -14.27
N ARG A 91 8.33 -6.88 -14.16
CA ARG A 91 9.09 -7.79 -13.31
C ARG A 91 10.54 -7.97 -13.76
N GLN A 92 10.78 -8.04 -15.07
CA GLN A 92 12.13 -8.11 -15.63
C GLN A 92 12.94 -6.83 -15.35
N ALA A 93 12.27 -5.68 -15.28
CA ALA A 93 12.86 -4.41 -14.88
C ALA A 93 13.06 -4.28 -13.35
N GLY A 94 12.81 -5.34 -12.56
CA GLY A 94 12.89 -5.30 -11.09
C GLY A 94 11.75 -4.55 -10.42
N ILE A 95 10.69 -4.21 -11.16
CA ILE A 95 9.50 -3.54 -10.62
C ILE A 95 8.53 -4.61 -10.14
N HIS A 96 8.07 -4.46 -8.90
CA HIS A 96 7.08 -5.33 -8.28
C HIS A 96 5.73 -4.61 -8.20
N PRO A 97 4.89 -4.70 -9.25
CA PRO A 97 3.59 -4.07 -9.25
C PRO A 97 2.59 -4.88 -8.42
N ILE A 98 1.57 -4.19 -7.95
CA ILE A 98 0.42 -4.80 -7.31
C ILE A 98 -0.44 -5.44 -8.39
N LEU A 99 -0.84 -6.68 -8.10
CA LEU A 99 -1.48 -7.54 -9.09
C LEU A 99 -2.98 -7.59 -8.86
N HIS A 100 -3.75 -7.86 -9.91
CA HIS A 100 -5.11 -8.35 -9.81
C HIS A 100 -5.22 -9.47 -10.83
N ASP A 101 -5.65 -10.66 -10.41
CA ASP A 101 -5.63 -11.86 -11.25
C ASP A 101 -4.29 -12.11 -11.96
N LYS A 102 -3.19 -12.00 -11.19
CA LYS A 102 -1.80 -12.16 -11.64
C LYS A 102 -1.29 -11.10 -12.65
N LYS A 103 -2.07 -10.05 -12.94
CA LYS A 103 -1.72 -8.98 -13.88
C LYS A 103 -1.53 -7.65 -13.15
N ALA A 104 -0.58 -6.84 -13.60
CA ALA A 104 -0.33 -5.53 -13.02
C ALA A 104 -1.54 -4.60 -13.19
N ILE A 105 -1.81 -3.78 -12.17
CA ILE A 105 -2.82 -2.72 -12.27
C ILE A 105 -2.12 -1.43 -12.71
N PHE A 106 -2.73 -0.73 -13.65
CA PHE A 106 -2.29 0.60 -14.10
C PHE A 106 -3.33 1.66 -13.72
N ILE A 107 -2.84 2.79 -13.25
CA ILE A 107 -3.64 3.97 -12.93
C ILE A 107 -3.12 5.14 -13.77
N ALA A 108 -4.05 5.89 -14.37
CA ALA A 108 -3.73 6.99 -15.25
C ALA A 108 -4.60 8.23 -15.00
N ASN A 109 -4.03 9.40 -15.27
CA ASN A 109 -4.75 10.66 -15.46
C ASN A 109 -4.74 11.03 -16.97
N GLN A 110 -4.95 12.31 -17.31
CA GLN A 110 -4.93 12.75 -18.71
C GLN A 110 -3.54 12.65 -19.34
N ASP A 111 -2.50 12.89 -18.54
CA ASP A 111 -1.14 13.05 -19.03
C ASP A 111 -0.33 11.75 -18.91
N ASN A 112 -0.52 11.02 -17.81
CA ASN A 112 0.40 10.00 -17.32
C ASN A 112 -0.32 8.72 -16.92
N GLU A 113 0.41 7.61 -17.07
CA GLU A 113 -0.01 6.29 -16.62
C GLU A 113 1.15 5.62 -15.90
N ILE A 114 0.87 5.02 -14.74
CA ILE A 114 1.87 4.28 -13.98
C ILE A 114 1.30 2.94 -13.52
N ALA A 115 2.19 1.97 -13.29
CA ALA A 115 1.83 0.75 -12.58
C ALA A 115 1.62 1.06 -11.09
N LEU A 116 0.57 0.48 -10.49
CA LEU A 116 0.32 0.58 -9.06
C LEU A 116 1.37 -0.22 -8.29
N MET A 117 2.05 0.43 -7.34
CA MET A 117 3.14 -0.14 -6.55
C MET A 117 2.93 0.07 -5.05
N ASP A 118 3.61 -0.73 -4.22
CA ASP A 118 3.53 -0.69 -2.75
C ASP A 118 3.92 0.68 -2.17
N GLY A 119 4.76 1.45 -2.87
CA GLY A 119 5.21 2.78 -2.45
C GLY A 119 4.06 3.76 -2.18
N ILE A 120 2.94 3.65 -2.91
CA ILE A 120 1.75 4.47 -2.68
C ILE A 120 1.16 4.16 -1.29
N PHE A 121 1.12 2.88 -0.94
CA PHE A 121 0.59 2.42 0.33
C PHE A 121 1.56 2.71 1.47
N PHE A 122 2.87 2.58 1.27
CA PHE A 122 3.86 2.99 2.27
C PHE A 122 3.73 4.46 2.63
N ARG A 123 3.65 5.37 1.65
CA ARG A 123 3.44 6.80 1.93
C ARG A 123 2.13 7.07 2.64
N SER A 124 1.08 6.33 2.26
CA SER A 124 -0.21 6.52 2.90
C SER A 124 -0.19 6.13 4.38
N LEU A 125 0.44 5.00 4.67
CA LEU A 125 0.44 4.38 5.99
C LEU A 125 1.48 4.97 6.92
N PHE A 126 2.65 5.27 6.38
CA PHE A 126 3.77 5.77 7.17
C PHE A 126 3.87 7.29 7.15
N ASP A 127 3.40 7.99 6.12
CA ASP A 127 3.42 9.46 6.12
C ASP A 127 2.05 10.08 6.43
N GLY A 128 1.05 9.24 6.73
CA GLY A 128 -0.31 9.69 7.06
C GLY A 128 -1.05 10.36 5.90
N GLN A 129 -0.59 10.14 4.66
CA GLN A 129 -1.19 10.72 3.47
C GLN A 129 -2.39 9.91 3.03
N LYS A 130 -3.44 10.55 2.49
CA LYS A 130 -4.55 9.81 1.91
C LYS A 130 -4.08 9.08 0.64
N PRO A 131 -4.34 7.76 0.46
CA PRO A 131 -3.88 7.00 -0.71
C PRO A 131 -4.24 7.65 -2.05
N LEU A 132 -5.46 8.16 -2.18
CA LEU A 132 -5.88 8.86 -3.39
C LEU A 132 -5.08 10.15 -3.64
N SER A 133 -4.73 10.89 -2.58
CA SER A 133 -3.90 12.10 -2.69
C SER A 133 -2.48 11.76 -3.11
N VAL A 134 -1.89 10.71 -2.53
CA VAL A 134 -0.57 10.20 -2.97
C VAL A 134 -0.63 9.83 -4.45
N MET A 135 -1.70 9.15 -4.88
CA MET A 135 -1.84 8.72 -6.26
C MET A 135 -1.89 9.92 -7.23
N LYS A 136 -2.72 10.92 -6.92
CA LYS A 136 -2.81 12.14 -7.75
C LYS A 136 -1.48 12.86 -7.85
N ASN A 137 -0.73 12.96 -6.75
CA ASN A 137 0.58 13.61 -6.73
C ASN A 137 1.62 12.85 -7.55
N VAL A 138 1.66 11.51 -7.46
CA VAL A 138 2.62 10.73 -8.25
C VAL A 138 2.30 10.83 -9.75
N LEU A 139 1.02 10.85 -10.10
CA LEU A 139 0.59 11.04 -11.49
C LEU A 139 0.85 12.45 -12.02
N SER A 140 0.90 13.50 -11.19
CA SER A 140 1.26 14.84 -11.66
C SER A 140 2.76 15.06 -11.79
N LEU A 141 3.57 14.35 -11.00
CA LEU A 141 5.03 14.52 -10.96
C LEU A 141 5.80 13.79 -12.07
N ASN A 142 5.16 12.83 -12.77
CA ASN A 142 5.79 12.05 -13.84
C ASN A 142 5.18 12.36 -15.23
N PRO A 143 5.22 13.62 -15.74
CA PRO A 143 4.79 13.92 -17.10
C PRO A 143 5.54 13.04 -18.09
N LYS A 144 4.81 12.41 -19.02
CA LYS A 144 5.39 11.64 -20.14
C LYS A 144 6.55 12.44 -20.75
N SER A 145 7.76 11.94 -20.54
CA SER A 145 8.96 12.33 -21.29
C SER A 145 8.89 11.82 -22.71
#